data_AF-A0A7Z9L816-F1
#
_entry.id   AF-A0A7Z9L816-F1
#
_cell.length_a   1.000
_cell.length_b   1.000
_cell.length_c   1.000
_cell.angle_alpha   90.00
_cell.angle_beta   90.00
_cell.angle_gamma   90.00
#
_symmetry.space_group_name_H-M   'P 1'
#
loop_
_entity.id
_entity.type
_entity.pdbx_description
1 polymer ?
#
loop_
_entity_poly.entity_id
_entity_poly.type
_entity_poly.pdbx_seq_one_letter_code
_entity_poly.pdbx_strand_id
1 'polypeptide(L)'
;MDSKVKLLGLYLHLAQAAEIRQQLHVRDKLFIIAGMIAVRLELPTVAAFCRREVLSHNRQHLIARWQDLSTALPADDFDSLLKQLQRRFPQEKAEQMLVTLGIEMGQEWETYYSAEEYAASVLNTTVDQLQKIYQREQADPDAD
;
A
#
# COMPACT_ATOMS: atom_id res chain seq x y z
N MET A 1 17.10 -3.21 5.88
CA MET A 1 15.87 -2.41 6.11
C MET A 1 15.60 -1.51 4.91
N ASP A 2 16.59 -0.77 4.43
CA ASP A 2 16.52 0.11 3.25
C ASP A 2 15.78 -0.47 2.02
N SER A 3 16.14 -1.67 1.56
CA SER A 3 15.55 -2.23 0.32
C SER A 3 14.04 -2.45 0.39
N LYS A 4 13.47 -2.73 1.58
CA LYS A 4 12.02 -2.90 1.74
C LYS A 4 11.29 -1.56 1.74
N VAL A 5 11.91 -0.50 2.28
CA VAL A 5 11.35 0.87 2.27
C VAL A 5 11.33 1.41 0.84
N LYS A 6 12.41 1.19 0.07
CA LYS A 6 12.43 1.48 -1.37
C LYS A 6 11.35 0.72 -2.13
N LEU A 7 11.16 -0.55 -1.80
CA LEU A 7 10.11 -1.37 -2.42
C LEU A 7 8.71 -0.86 -2.04
N LEU A 8 8.50 -0.44 -0.80
CA LEU A 8 7.24 0.20 -0.40
C LEU A 8 6.99 1.46 -1.23
N GLY A 9 7.97 2.35 -1.30
CA GLY A 9 7.94 3.56 -2.11
C GLY A 9 7.58 3.28 -3.57
N LEU A 10 8.22 2.27 -4.18
CA LEU A 10 7.97 1.84 -5.55
C LEU A 10 6.49 1.62 -5.82
N TYR A 11 5.85 0.78 -5.01
CA TYR A 11 4.46 0.42 -5.22
C TYR A 11 3.51 1.55 -4.83
N LEU A 12 3.85 2.39 -3.85
CA LEU A 12 3.04 3.57 -3.49
C LEU A 12 3.06 4.63 -4.59
N HIS A 13 4.22 4.95 -5.16
CA HIS A 13 4.32 5.87 -6.30
C HIS A 13 3.54 5.36 -7.51
N LEU A 14 3.64 4.06 -7.82
CA LEU A 14 2.87 3.47 -8.91
C LEU A 14 1.37 3.49 -8.63
N ALA A 15 0.93 3.23 -7.40
CA ALA A 15 -0.48 3.30 -7.02
C ALA A 15 -1.02 4.72 -7.20
N GLN A 16 -0.29 5.73 -6.74
CA GLN A 16 -0.64 7.15 -6.94
C GLN A 16 -0.70 7.53 -8.43
N ALA A 17 0.29 7.12 -9.21
CA ALA A 17 0.28 7.36 -10.65
C ALA A 17 -0.91 6.67 -11.35
N ALA A 18 -1.29 5.47 -10.90
CA ALA A 18 -2.47 4.76 -11.42
C ALA A 18 -3.77 5.48 -11.02
N GLU A 19 -3.86 6.06 -9.83
CA GLU A 19 -4.99 6.87 -9.38
C GLU A 19 -5.19 8.13 -10.23
N ILE A 20 -4.11 8.89 -10.47
CA ILE A 20 -4.12 10.08 -11.33
C ILE A 20 -4.60 9.73 -12.74
N ARG A 21 -4.21 8.55 -13.24
CA ARG A 21 -4.60 8.03 -14.56
C ARG A 21 -5.96 7.32 -14.58
N GLN A 22 -6.72 7.35 -13.48
CA GLN A 22 -8.02 6.69 -13.32
C GLN A 22 -8.00 5.17 -13.58
N GLN A 23 -6.86 4.53 -13.39
CA GLN A 23 -6.69 3.08 -13.54
C GLN A 23 -6.96 2.37 -12.20
N LEU A 24 -8.17 2.53 -11.68
CA LEU A 24 -8.53 2.10 -10.32
C LEU A 24 -8.27 0.60 -10.06
N HIS A 25 -8.49 -0.27 -11.05
CA HIS A 25 -8.16 -1.70 -10.92
C HIS A 25 -6.66 -2.01 -10.84
N VAL A 26 -5.81 -1.16 -11.40
CA VAL A 26 -4.34 -1.30 -11.30
C VAL A 26 -3.88 -0.72 -9.97
N ARG A 27 -4.40 0.46 -9.62
CA ARG A 27 -4.20 1.13 -8.33
C ARG A 27 -4.48 0.18 -7.16
N ASP A 28 -5.64 -0.48 -7.14
CA ASP A 28 -6.00 -1.38 -6.04
C ASP A 28 -4.98 -2.51 -5.88
N LYS A 29 -4.54 -3.12 -6.99
CA LYS A 29 -3.56 -4.21 -6.97
C LYS A 29 -2.21 -3.75 -6.42
N LEU A 30 -1.79 -2.54 -6.79
CA LEU A 30 -0.55 -1.94 -6.29
C LEU A 30 -0.66 -1.60 -4.81
N PHE A 31 -1.81 -1.09 -4.35
CA PHE A 31 -2.07 -0.86 -2.93
C PHE A 31 -2.06 -2.15 -2.11
N ILE A 32 -2.56 -3.28 -2.62
CA ILE A 32 -2.44 -4.57 -1.92
C ILE A 32 -0.98 -4.97 -1.74
N ILE A 33 -0.16 -4.84 -2.79
CA ILE A 33 1.27 -5.17 -2.71
C ILE A 33 1.98 -4.23 -1.72
N ALA A 34 1.75 -2.92 -1.83
CA ALA A 34 2.31 -1.91 -0.94
C ALA A 34 1.89 -2.14 0.52
N GLY A 35 0.61 -2.38 0.77
CA GLY A 35 0.07 -2.66 2.10
C GLY A 35 0.72 -3.88 2.74
N MET A 36 1.01 -4.93 1.97
CA MET A 36 1.73 -6.10 2.48
C MET A 36 3.20 -5.84 2.78
N ILE A 37 3.85 -4.95 2.03
CA ILE A 37 5.20 -4.50 2.36
C ILE A 37 5.18 -3.66 3.63
N ALA A 38 4.18 -2.79 3.79
CA ALA A 38 3.99 -1.98 5.00
C ALA A 38 3.78 -2.86 6.25
N VAL A 39 2.96 -3.92 6.17
CA VAL A 39 2.81 -4.92 7.25
C VAL A 39 4.17 -5.52 7.62
N ARG A 40 4.98 -5.91 6.63
CA ARG A 40 6.32 -6.50 6.84
C ARG A 40 7.37 -5.51 7.34
N LEU A 41 7.09 -4.22 7.25
CA LEU A 41 7.88 -3.12 7.79
C LEU A 41 7.33 -2.63 9.14
N GLU A 42 6.30 -3.27 9.67
CA GLU A 42 5.65 -2.88 10.93
C GLU A 42 5.08 -1.45 10.87
N LEU A 43 4.52 -1.07 9.70
CA LEU A 43 3.86 0.20 9.44
C LEU A 43 2.33 0.02 9.33
N PRO A 44 1.62 -0.22 10.45
CA PRO A 44 0.20 -0.57 10.44
C PRO A 44 -0.71 0.54 9.89
N THR A 45 -0.33 1.80 10.13
CA THR A 45 -1.06 2.99 9.63
C THR A 45 -1.07 3.06 8.11
N VAL A 46 0.08 2.80 7.47
CA VAL A 46 0.23 2.75 6.01
C VAL A 46 -0.52 1.54 5.43
N ALA A 47 -0.45 0.38 6.10
CA ALA A 47 -1.19 -0.81 5.70
C ALA A 47 -2.72 -0.58 5.73
N ALA A 48 -3.22 0.04 6.79
CA ALA A 48 -4.63 0.39 6.93
C ALA A 48 -5.07 1.42 5.87
N PHE A 49 -4.23 2.43 5.57
CA PHE A 49 -4.49 3.35 4.47
C PHE A 49 -4.65 2.62 3.13
N CYS A 50 -3.71 1.73 2.79
CA CYS A 50 -3.76 0.96 1.54
C CYS A 50 -5.04 0.11 1.46
N ARG A 51 -5.43 -0.54 2.57
CA ARG A 51 -6.68 -1.31 2.65
C ARG A 51 -7.90 -0.41 2.41
N ARG A 52 -7.97 0.72 3.10
CA ARG A 52 -9.08 1.68 2.96
C ARG A 52 -9.22 2.16 1.53
N GLU A 53 -8.13 2.50 0.85
CA GLU A 53 -8.19 2.96 -0.54
C GLU A 53 -8.68 1.88 -1.50
N VAL A 54 -8.33 0.62 -1.28
CA VAL A 54 -8.86 -0.49 -2.08
C VAL A 54 -10.35 -0.68 -1.82
N LEU A 55 -10.79 -0.61 -0.56
CA LEU A 55 -12.19 -0.78 -0.18
C LEU A 55 -13.07 0.42 -0.53
N SER A 56 -12.51 1.63 -0.62
CA SER A 56 -13.25 2.83 -1.03
C SER A 56 -13.77 2.70 -2.48
N HIS A 57 -12.98 2.05 -3.34
CA HIS A 57 -13.37 1.73 -4.72
C HIS A 57 -14.09 0.39 -4.85
N ASN A 58 -13.57 -0.67 -4.22
CA ASN A 58 -14.13 -2.01 -4.29
C ASN A 58 -14.47 -2.55 -2.88
N ARG A 59 -15.66 -2.19 -2.39
CA ARG A 59 -16.15 -2.61 -1.07
C ARG A 59 -16.30 -4.13 -0.92
N GLN A 60 -16.49 -4.85 -2.03
CA GLN A 60 -16.64 -6.30 -2.04
C GLN A 60 -15.31 -7.03 -2.29
N HIS A 61 -14.18 -6.31 -2.23
CA HIS A 61 -12.88 -6.92 -2.40
C HIS A 61 -12.61 -7.97 -1.32
N LEU A 62 -11.88 -9.04 -1.67
CA LEU A 62 -11.57 -10.16 -0.76
C LEU A 62 -11.02 -9.67 0.60
N ILE A 63 -10.26 -8.58 0.58
CA ILE A 63 -9.64 -8.02 1.79
C ILE A 63 -10.62 -7.45 2.81
N ALA A 64 -11.87 -7.18 2.43
CA ALA A 64 -12.89 -6.70 3.36
C ALA A 64 -13.14 -7.70 4.50
N ARG A 65 -12.85 -9.00 4.27
CA ARG A 65 -12.96 -10.07 5.26
C ARG A 65 -12.05 -9.90 6.48
N TRP A 66 -10.97 -9.12 6.34
CA TRP A 66 -10.01 -8.88 7.41
C TRP A 66 -10.04 -7.41 7.78
N GLN A 67 -10.10 -7.10 9.07
CA GLN A 67 -10.00 -5.73 9.58
C GLN A 67 -8.61 -5.15 9.34
N ASP A 68 -7.58 -5.99 9.48
CA ASP A 68 -6.18 -5.62 9.32
C ASP A 68 -5.47 -6.56 8.34
N LEU A 69 -4.65 -6.01 7.43
CA LEU A 69 -3.90 -6.80 6.45
C LEU A 69 -2.89 -7.77 7.09
N SER A 70 -2.41 -7.47 8.30
CA SER A 70 -1.56 -8.39 9.07
C SER A 70 -2.29 -9.67 9.45
N THR A 71 -3.60 -9.59 9.71
CA THR A 71 -4.45 -10.76 10.01
C THR A 71 -4.79 -11.58 8.76
N ALA A 72 -4.66 -10.98 7.57
CA ALA A 72 -4.81 -11.67 6.30
C ALA A 72 -3.58 -12.51 5.91
N LEU A 73 -2.39 -12.16 6.44
CA LEU A 73 -1.13 -12.84 6.14
C LEU A 73 -1.15 -14.38 6.32
N PRO A 74 -1.73 -14.95 7.40
CA PRO A 74 -1.81 -16.40 7.57
C PRO A 74 -2.90 -17.09 6.73
N ALA A 75 -3.78 -16.35 6.04
CA ALA A 75 -4.88 -16.94 5.27
C ALA A 75 -4.45 -17.39 3.87
N ASP A 76 -4.68 -18.66 3.53
CA ASP A 76 -4.31 -19.26 2.24
C ASP A 76 -4.94 -18.54 1.03
N ASP A 77 -6.19 -18.10 1.16
CA ASP A 77 -6.90 -17.34 0.13
C ASP A 77 -6.16 -16.04 -0.21
N PHE A 78 -5.65 -15.36 0.83
CA PHE A 78 -4.95 -14.09 0.68
C PHE A 78 -3.51 -14.29 0.17
N ASP A 79 -2.80 -15.31 0.64
CA ASP A 79 -1.47 -15.66 0.09
C ASP A 79 -1.54 -15.99 -1.40
N SER A 80 -2.57 -16.74 -1.82
CA SER A 80 -2.84 -17.05 -3.23
C SER A 80 -3.07 -15.78 -4.05
N LEU A 81 -3.89 -14.85 -3.55
CA LEU A 81 -4.11 -13.55 -4.19
C LEU A 81 -2.79 -12.77 -4.30
N LEU A 82 -2.04 -12.65 -3.21
CA LEU A 82 -0.80 -11.88 -3.17
C LEU A 82 0.23 -12.42 -4.17
N LYS A 83 0.40 -13.74 -4.24
CA LYS A 83 1.28 -14.40 -5.22
C LYS A 83 0.86 -14.09 -6.66
N GLN A 84 -0.44 -14.09 -6.96
CA GLN A 84 -0.93 -13.71 -8.29
C GLN A 84 -0.63 -12.26 -8.63
N LEU A 85 -0.80 -11.34 -7.66
CA LEU A 85 -0.51 -9.93 -7.86
C LEU A 85 1.00 -9.69 -8.08
N GLN A 86 1.86 -10.32 -7.29
CA GLN A 86 3.32 -10.23 -7.42
C GLN A 86 3.84 -10.82 -8.74
N ARG A 87 3.18 -11.85 -9.28
CA ARG A 87 3.50 -12.36 -10.63
C ARG A 87 3.10 -11.39 -11.74
N ARG A 88 2.02 -10.64 -11.56
CA ARG A 88 1.52 -9.66 -12.54
C ARG A 88 2.32 -8.36 -12.52
N PHE A 89 2.76 -7.97 -11.33
CA PHE A 89 3.58 -6.81 -11.04
C PHE A 89 4.84 -7.25 -10.29
N PRO A 90 5.77 -7.95 -10.96
CA PRO A 90 7.06 -8.25 -10.37
C PRO A 90 7.85 -6.94 -10.19
N GLN A 91 8.81 -6.95 -9.26
CA GLN A 91 9.61 -5.77 -8.92
C GLN A 91 10.24 -5.11 -10.16
N GLU A 92 10.92 -5.89 -11.02
CA GLU A 92 11.60 -5.36 -12.21
C GLU A 92 10.63 -4.61 -13.15
N LYS A 93 9.42 -5.15 -13.33
CA LYS A 93 8.38 -4.49 -14.13
C LYS A 93 7.87 -3.22 -13.46
N ALA A 94 7.69 -3.25 -12.13
CA ALA A 94 7.30 -2.08 -11.37
C ALA A 94 8.36 -0.96 -11.47
N GLU A 95 9.64 -1.31 -11.38
CA GLU A 95 10.76 -0.37 -11.57
C GLU A 95 10.74 0.25 -12.98
N GLN A 96 10.55 -0.57 -14.02
CA GLN A 96 10.41 -0.07 -15.40
C GLN A 96 9.20 0.86 -15.58
N MET A 97 8.06 0.54 -14.94
CA MET A 97 6.88 1.41 -14.96
C MET A 97 7.19 2.76 -14.32
N LEU A 98 7.94 2.76 -13.21
CA LEU A 98 8.30 3.98 -12.49
C LEU A 98 9.24 4.87 -13.32
N VAL A 99 10.24 4.28 -13.98
CA VAL A 99 11.11 4.98 -14.95
C VAL A 99 10.30 5.56 -16.11
N THR A 100 9.33 4.80 -16.65
CA THR A 100 8.47 5.27 -17.74
C THR A 100 7.59 6.45 -17.34
N LEU A 101 7.25 6.56 -16.05
CA LEU A 101 6.50 7.68 -15.49
C LEU A 101 7.37 8.91 -15.23
N GLY A 102 8.70 8.81 -15.38
CA GLY A 102 9.65 9.89 -15.09
C GLY A 102 9.76 10.20 -13.60
N ILE A 103 9.42 9.25 -12.73
CA ILE A 103 9.54 9.39 -11.28
C ILE A 103 10.93 8.88 -10.90
N GLU A 104 11.71 9.69 -10.18
CA GLU A 104 13.05 9.32 -9.72
C GLU A 104 13.03 9.06 -8.21
N MET A 105 12.90 7.79 -7.81
CA MET A 105 12.86 7.43 -6.37
C MET A 105 14.19 7.60 -5.62
N GLY A 106 15.29 7.80 -6.34
CA GLY A 106 16.67 8.04 -5.86
C GLY A 106 16.98 7.65 -4.41
N GLN A 107 17.55 8.59 -3.66
CA GLN A 107 17.73 8.53 -2.21
C GLN A 107 16.64 9.33 -1.49
N GLU A 108 15.46 9.49 -2.08
CA GLU A 108 14.40 10.36 -1.54
C GLU A 108 14.03 9.99 -0.10
N TRP A 109 14.00 8.69 0.20
CA TRP A 109 13.69 8.17 1.54
C TRP A 109 14.74 8.60 2.61
N GLU A 110 15.99 8.91 2.25
CA GLU A 110 17.05 9.34 3.18
C GLU A 110 16.84 10.78 3.66
N THR A 111 15.98 11.53 2.98
CA THR A 111 15.62 12.89 3.38
C THR A 111 14.55 12.89 4.49
N TYR A 112 13.88 11.75 4.71
CA TYR A 112 12.81 11.62 5.69
C TYR A 112 13.29 10.96 6.99
N TYR A 113 12.71 11.39 8.11
CA TYR A 113 13.08 10.89 9.43
C TYR A 113 12.66 9.43 9.66
N SER A 114 11.60 8.97 8.97
CA SER A 114 11.08 7.61 9.11
C SER A 114 10.44 7.09 7.82
N ALA A 115 10.31 5.76 7.73
CA ALA A 115 9.61 5.11 6.62
C ALA A 115 8.11 5.47 6.57
N GLU A 116 7.50 5.75 7.72
CA GLU A 116 6.10 6.20 7.81
C GLU A 116 5.94 7.62 7.24
N GLU A 117 6.85 8.53 7.56
CA GLU A 117 6.85 9.90 7.03
C GLU A 117 7.11 9.92 5.53
N TYR A 118 8.06 9.12 5.05
CA TYR A 118 8.28 8.91 3.63
C TYR A 118 7.00 8.41 2.93
N ALA A 119 6.36 7.36 3.48
CA ALA A 119 5.12 6.83 2.91
C ALA A 119 3.98 7.86 2.90
N ALA A 120 3.83 8.66 3.97
CA ALA A 120 2.84 9.73 4.04
C ALA A 120 3.08 10.79 2.94
N SER A 121 4.34 11.19 2.73
CA SER A 121 4.72 12.12 1.67
C SER A 121 4.34 11.59 0.28
N VAL A 122 4.70 10.35 -0.05
CA VAL A 122 4.34 9.70 -1.32
C VAL A 122 2.83 9.64 -1.52
N LEU A 123 2.09 9.38 -0.45
CA LEU A 123 0.63 9.29 -0.43
C LEU A 123 -0.07 10.66 -0.48
N ASN A 124 0.67 11.78 -0.58
CA ASN A 124 0.13 13.14 -0.50
C ASN A 124 -0.72 13.36 0.78
N THR A 125 -0.28 12.80 1.90
CA THR A 125 -0.95 12.89 3.19
C THR A 125 0.05 13.17 4.31
N THR A 126 -0.41 13.15 5.57
CA THR A 126 0.45 13.34 6.75
C THR A 126 0.38 12.12 7.67
N VAL A 127 1.40 11.94 8.50
CA VAL A 127 1.43 10.87 9.52
C VAL A 127 0.21 10.97 10.45
N ASP A 128 -0.20 12.18 10.85
CA ASP A 128 -1.41 12.41 11.65
C ASP A 128 -2.68 11.91 10.95
N GLN A 129 -2.80 12.14 9.64
CA GLN A 129 -3.94 11.62 8.87
C GLN A 129 -3.90 10.09 8.78
N LEU A 130 -2.74 9.49 8.55
CA LEU A 130 -2.59 8.02 8.56
C LEU A 130 -2.98 7.44 9.92
N GLN A 131 -2.59 8.08 11.02
CA GLN A 131 -2.97 7.69 12.37
C GLN A 131 -4.48 7.79 12.62
N LYS A 132 -5.12 8.88 12.19
CA LYS A 132 -6.59 9.04 12.29
C LYS A 132 -7.34 7.96 11.53
N ILE A 133 -6.85 7.61 10.35
CA ILE A 133 -7.42 6.55 9.52
C ILE A 133 -7.30 5.22 10.24
N TYR A 134 -6.09 4.90 10.71
CA TYR A 134 -5.85 3.67 11.44
C TYR A 134 -6.74 3.55 12.68
N GLN A 135 -6.84 4.61 13.48
CA GLN A 135 -7.74 4.65 14.65
C GLN A 135 -9.20 4.42 14.26
N ARG A 136 -9.66 5.02 13.16
CA ARG A 136 -11.03 4.82 12.67
C ARG A 136 -11.29 3.38 12.22
N GLU A 137 -10.37 2.78 11.48
CA GLU A 137 -10.50 1.38 11.03
C GLU A 137 -10.43 0.38 12.19
N GLN A 138 -9.71 0.73 13.27
CA GLN A 138 -9.65 -0.09 14.49
C GLN A 138 -10.85 0.13 15.43
N ALA A 139 -11.51 1.29 15.36
CA ALA A 139 -12.64 1.64 16.20
C ALA A 139 -13.98 1.03 15.77
N ASP A 140 -14.02 0.31 14.64
CA ASP A 140 -15.22 -0.34 14.11
C ASP A 140 -15.15 -1.88 14.24
N PRO A 141 -15.54 -2.44 15.41
CA PRO A 141 -15.81 -3.87 15.52
C PRO A 141 -17.25 -4.24 15.13
N ASP A 142 -18.22 -3.31 15.21
CA ASP A 142 -19.66 -3.56 15.03
C ASP A 142 -20.46 -2.23 14.81
N ALA A 143 -20.24 -1.49 13.72
CA ALA A 143 -21.17 -0.44 13.30
C ALA A 143 -22.39 -1.05 12.55
N ASP A 144 -23.32 -1.54 13.36
CA ASP A 144 -24.69 -2.08 13.13
C ASP A 144 -24.83 -3.61 12.92
#